data_AF-A0A2M8NNF8-F1
#
_entry.id   AF-A0A2M8NNF8-F1
#
_cell.length_a   1.000
_cell.length_b   1.000
_cell.length_c   1.000
_cell.angle_alpha   90.00
_cell.angle_beta   90.00
_cell.angle_gamma   90.00
#
_symmetry.space_group_name_H-M   'P 1'
#
loop_
_entity.id
_entity.type
_entity.pdbx_description
1 polymer ?
#
loop_
_entity_poly.entity_id
_entity_poly.type
_entity_poly.pdbx_seq_one_letter_code
_entity_poly.pdbx_strand_id
1 'polypeptide(L)'
;MKYLSLLCLFLLVLGLTTVSAQDDTPIPQVPTEGAFFTGEYRNILAEWGLTDEEIQARIDETFQQLFYGDDNNERVYYELGDDMAYIADINNNDIRTEGISYGMMITVQMDKKAEFDRLWKWAYTHMYHKEGPWKGYFCWHTRLDG
;
A
#
# COMPACT_ATOMS: atom_id res chain seq x y z
N MET A 1 -53.86 14.85 44.19
CA MET A 1 -53.75 15.24 42.76
C MET A 1 -52.37 14.83 42.24
N LYS A 2 -52.09 13.53 42.15
CA LYS A 2 -52.30 12.63 40.99
C LYS A 2 -51.33 12.79 39.80
N TYR A 3 -50.42 13.77 39.78
CA TYR A 3 -49.39 13.83 38.72
C TYR A 3 -47.94 14.09 39.20
N LEU A 4 -47.71 14.31 40.50
CA LEU A 4 -46.36 14.62 40.99
C LEU A 4 -45.52 13.37 41.36
N SER A 5 -46.15 12.21 41.51
CA SER A 5 -45.45 10.94 41.77
C SER A 5 -45.03 10.20 40.50
N LEU A 6 -45.46 10.66 39.32
CA LEU A 6 -45.18 10.01 38.03
C LEU A 6 -43.98 10.61 37.30
N LEU A 7 -43.46 11.75 37.77
CA LEU A 7 -42.29 12.40 37.17
C LEU A 7 -40.95 11.87 37.73
N CYS A 8 -40.94 11.24 38.90
CA CYS A 8 -39.74 10.65 39.48
C CYS A 8 -39.47 9.19 39.05
N LEU A 9 -40.41 8.54 38.35
CA LEU A 9 -40.25 7.16 37.90
C LEU A 9 -39.81 7.03 36.43
N PHE A 10 -39.83 8.13 35.66
CA PHE A 10 -39.36 8.14 34.27
C PHE A 10 -37.90 8.62 34.12
N LEU A 11 -37.29 9.11 35.20
CA LEU A 11 -35.88 9.50 35.26
C LEU A 11 -34.97 8.39 35.81
N LEU A 12 -35.53 7.21 36.12
CA LEU A 12 -34.78 6.08 36.70
C LEU A 12 -34.48 4.94 35.71
N VAL A 13 -34.76 5.11 34.41
CA VAL A 13 -34.47 4.11 33.35
C VAL A 13 -33.49 4.65 32.30
N LEU A 14 -32.68 5.64 32.67
CA LEU A 14 -31.49 6.07 31.93
C LEU A 14 -30.19 5.63 32.64
N GLY A 15 -30.31 4.64 33.52
CA GLY A 15 -29.17 3.99 34.17
C GLY A 15 -28.67 2.82 33.34
N LEU A 16 -27.42 2.94 32.90
CA LEU A 16 -26.55 1.86 32.41
C LEU A 16 -26.83 1.32 31.00
N THR A 17 -26.43 2.10 30.00
CA THR A 17 -25.65 1.50 28.91
C THR A 17 -24.23 2.05 29.00
N THR A 18 -23.44 1.53 29.94
CA THR A 18 -21.99 1.49 29.71
C THR A 18 -21.76 0.42 28.65
N VAL A 19 -21.94 0.78 27.38
CA VAL A 19 -21.16 0.11 26.33
C VAL A 19 -19.75 0.64 26.51
N SER A 20 -19.02 -0.02 27.40
CA SER A 20 -17.60 -0.19 27.23
C SER A 20 -17.45 -1.67 26.94
N ALA A 21 -17.64 -2.06 25.67
CA ALA A 21 -16.82 -3.14 25.15
C ALA A 21 -15.41 -2.58 25.15
N GLN A 22 -14.75 -2.64 26.31
CA GLN A 22 -13.30 -2.52 26.33
C GLN A 22 -12.87 -3.78 25.61
N ASP A 23 -12.48 -3.60 24.36
CA ASP A 23 -11.95 -4.67 23.55
C ASP A 23 -10.78 -5.27 24.34
N ASP A 24 -10.96 -6.49 24.87
CA ASP A 24 -9.96 -7.22 25.68
C ASP A 24 -8.79 -7.70 24.79
N THR A 25 -8.62 -7.10 23.61
CA THR A 25 -7.51 -7.37 22.69
C THR A 25 -6.19 -7.03 23.41
N PRO A 26 -5.33 -8.03 23.65
CA PRO A 26 -4.05 -7.80 24.31
C PRO A 26 -3.25 -6.75 23.52
N ILE A 27 -2.65 -5.79 24.23
CA ILE A 27 -1.78 -4.78 23.60
C ILE A 27 -0.70 -5.52 22.79
N PRO A 28 -0.56 -5.25 21.48
CA PRO A 28 0.43 -5.92 20.66
C PRO A 28 1.84 -5.71 21.22
N GLN A 29 2.58 -6.81 21.42
CA GLN A 29 3.92 -6.76 21.98
C GLN A 29 4.94 -6.53 20.86
N VAL A 30 5.76 -5.49 21.00
CA VAL A 30 6.83 -5.20 20.05
C VAL A 30 7.96 -6.22 20.20
N PRO A 31 8.41 -6.89 19.12
CA PRO A 31 9.51 -7.83 19.16
C PRO A 31 10.79 -7.15 19.63
N THR A 32 11.55 -7.85 20.46
CA THR A 32 12.83 -7.37 20.98
C THR A 32 14.00 -7.60 20.02
N GLU A 33 13.80 -8.41 18.98
CA GLU A 33 14.80 -8.74 17.96
C GLU A 33 14.27 -8.34 16.56
N GLY A 34 15.19 -7.93 15.67
CA GLY A 34 14.81 -7.47 14.33
C GLY A 34 14.48 -8.61 13.36
N ALA A 35 13.51 -8.39 12.47
CA ALA A 35 13.02 -9.37 11.49
C ALA A 35 14.12 -9.98 10.60
N PHE A 36 15.21 -9.24 10.33
CA PHE A 36 16.36 -9.77 9.60
C PHE A 36 17.03 -10.96 10.30
N PHE A 37 17.09 -10.96 11.63
CA PHE A 37 17.72 -12.03 12.41
C PHE A 37 16.77 -13.20 12.69
N THR A 38 15.47 -12.92 12.80
CA THR A 38 14.47 -13.91 13.17
C THR A 38 13.78 -14.55 11.97
N GLY A 39 13.69 -13.85 10.83
CA GLY A 39 12.84 -14.24 9.71
C GLY A 39 11.34 -13.98 9.93
N GLU A 40 10.97 -13.49 11.12
CA GLU A 40 9.58 -13.26 11.52
C GLU A 40 9.20 -11.79 11.29
N TYR A 41 8.26 -11.56 10.37
CA TYR A 41 7.75 -10.22 10.06
C TYR A 41 6.40 -10.00 10.74
N ARG A 42 6.29 -8.90 11.47
CA ARG A 42 5.06 -8.53 12.18
C ARG A 42 3.94 -8.14 11.23
N ASN A 43 2.76 -8.73 11.44
CA ASN A 43 1.52 -8.33 10.78
C ASN A 43 0.71 -7.41 11.71
N ILE A 44 0.95 -6.09 11.60
CA ILE A 44 0.31 -5.07 12.43
C ILE A 44 -1.21 -4.98 12.18
N LEU A 45 -1.67 -5.35 10.99
CA LEU A 45 -3.09 -5.36 10.67
C LEU A 45 -3.82 -6.50 11.41
N ALA A 46 -3.20 -7.68 11.47
CA ALA A 46 -3.73 -8.81 12.26
C ALA A 46 -3.70 -8.50 13.77
N GLU A 47 -2.65 -7.81 14.25
CA GLU A 47 -2.59 -7.29 15.62
C GLU A 47 -3.76 -6.34 15.96
N TRP A 48 -4.35 -5.69 14.96
CA TRP A 48 -5.52 -4.81 15.10
C TRP A 48 -6.86 -5.52 14.85
N GLY A 49 -6.85 -6.85 14.73
CA GLY A 49 -8.06 -7.68 14.65
C GLY A 49 -8.59 -7.92 13.23
N LEU A 50 -7.85 -7.55 12.18
CA LEU A 50 -8.19 -7.94 10.81
C LEU A 50 -7.82 -9.40 10.56
N THR A 51 -8.66 -10.11 9.79
CA THR A 51 -8.36 -11.47 9.37
C THR A 51 -7.29 -11.49 8.27
N ASP A 52 -6.54 -12.59 8.16
CA ASP A 52 -5.54 -12.75 7.11
C ASP A 52 -6.19 -12.67 5.72
N GLU A 53 -7.43 -13.15 5.57
CA GLU A 53 -8.20 -13.04 4.33
C GLU A 53 -8.51 -11.59 3.96
N GLU A 54 -8.95 -10.75 4.91
CA GLU A 54 -9.21 -9.32 4.66
C GLU A 54 -7.94 -8.56 4.31
N ILE A 55 -6.83 -8.89 4.98
CA ILE A 55 -5.52 -8.26 4.75
C ILE A 55 -5.02 -8.61 3.35
N GLN A 56 -5.02 -9.90 3.00
CA GLN A 56 -4.55 -10.36 1.70
C GLN A 56 -5.43 -9.80 0.57
N ALA A 57 -6.75 -9.82 0.74
CA ALA A 57 -7.68 -9.24 -0.22
C ALA A 57 -7.38 -7.75 -0.45
N ARG A 58 -7.13 -6.97 0.61
CA ARG A 58 -6.77 -5.55 0.49
C ARG A 58 -5.44 -5.35 -0.25
N ILE A 59 -4.43 -6.19 0.02
CA ILE A 59 -3.14 -6.13 -0.68
C ILE A 59 -3.32 -6.40 -2.17
N ASP A 60 -4.06 -7.45 -2.52
CA ASP A 60 -4.30 -7.85 -3.90
C ASP A 60 -5.13 -6.80 -4.66
N GLU A 61 -6.20 -6.28 -4.04
CA GLU A 61 -7.03 -5.18 -4.59
C GLU A 61 -6.18 -3.93 -4.85
N THR A 62 -5.30 -3.56 -3.92
CA THR A 62 -4.45 -2.37 -4.06
C THR A 62 -3.45 -2.53 -5.21
N PHE A 63 -2.84 -3.72 -5.34
CA PHE A 63 -1.96 -4.01 -6.47
C PHE A 63 -2.73 -3.95 -7.79
N GLN A 64 -3.91 -4.57 -7.87
CA GLN A 64 -4.75 -4.53 -9.07
C GLN A 64 -5.13 -3.08 -9.44
N GLN A 65 -5.56 -2.27 -8.48
CA GLN A 65 -5.91 -0.88 -8.71
C GLN A 65 -4.73 -0.07 -9.27
N LEU A 66 -3.55 -0.18 -8.65
CA LEU A 66 -2.38 0.62 -9.04
C LEU A 66 -1.71 0.13 -10.33
N PHE A 67 -1.77 -1.18 -10.64
CA PHE A 67 -1.09 -1.75 -11.80
C PHE A 67 -2.01 -1.96 -13.01
N TYR A 68 -3.28 -2.25 -12.78
CA TYR A 68 -4.24 -2.69 -13.81
C TYR A 68 -5.62 -2.04 -13.68
N GLY A 69 -5.79 -1.03 -12.82
CA GLY A 69 -7.03 -0.28 -12.67
C GLY A 69 -7.32 0.67 -13.83
N ASP A 70 -8.34 1.51 -13.67
CA ASP A 70 -8.75 2.51 -14.65
C ASP A 70 -7.65 3.54 -14.97
N ASP A 71 -7.49 3.82 -16.27
CA ASP A 71 -6.51 4.75 -16.83
C ASP A 71 -6.63 6.18 -16.32
N ASN A 72 -7.83 6.61 -15.96
CA ASN A 72 -8.11 8.02 -15.67
C ASN A 72 -7.94 8.35 -14.19
N ASN A 73 -8.05 7.37 -13.28
CA ASN A 73 -8.13 7.66 -11.86
C ASN A 73 -7.54 6.60 -10.91
N GLU A 74 -6.98 5.50 -11.42
CA GLU A 74 -6.47 4.41 -10.57
C GLU A 74 -5.03 4.03 -10.88
N ARG A 75 -4.72 3.62 -12.11
CA ARG A 75 -3.41 2.99 -12.40
C ARG A 75 -2.28 3.99 -12.59
N VAL A 76 -1.08 3.56 -12.21
CA VAL A 76 0.18 4.27 -12.44
C VAL A 76 1.19 3.45 -13.24
N TYR A 77 0.95 2.15 -13.44
CA TYR A 77 1.73 1.25 -14.28
C TYR A 77 1.18 1.21 -15.71
N TYR A 78 2.07 1.35 -16.70
CA TYR A 78 1.70 1.32 -18.11
C TYR A 78 2.66 0.41 -18.87
N GLU A 79 2.10 -0.60 -19.54
CA GLU A 79 2.85 -1.47 -20.46
C GLU A 79 3.15 -0.71 -21.76
N LEU A 80 4.36 -0.87 -22.29
CA LEU A 80 4.78 -0.35 -23.58
C LEU A 80 5.36 -1.48 -24.44
N GLY A 81 4.71 -1.72 -25.58
CA GLY A 81 5.06 -2.86 -26.44
C GLY A 81 4.86 -4.19 -25.70
N ASP A 82 5.68 -5.18 -26.04
CA ASP A 82 5.50 -6.54 -25.52
C ASP A 82 6.29 -6.80 -24.23
N ASP A 83 7.31 -5.98 -23.92
CA ASP A 83 8.32 -6.33 -22.91
C ASP A 83 8.86 -5.18 -22.05
N MET A 84 8.25 -3.99 -22.10
CA MET A 84 8.57 -2.88 -21.19
C MET A 84 7.33 -2.36 -20.49
N ALA A 85 7.56 -1.69 -19.37
CA ALA A 85 6.55 -0.93 -18.68
C ALA A 85 7.21 0.19 -17.86
N TYR A 86 6.43 1.19 -17.49
CA TYR A 86 6.89 2.27 -16.63
C TYR A 86 5.86 2.61 -15.56
N ILE A 87 6.33 3.28 -14.50
CA ILE A 87 5.48 3.95 -13.51
C ILE A 87 5.44 5.43 -13.85
N ALA A 88 4.25 5.95 -14.13
CA ALA A 88 4.05 7.35 -14.48
C ALA A 88 3.86 8.21 -13.23
N ASP A 89 4.57 9.35 -13.17
CA ASP A 89 4.13 10.47 -12.35
C ASP A 89 3.02 11.20 -13.11
N ILE A 90 1.77 10.87 -12.77
CA ILE A 90 0.57 11.36 -13.47
C ILE A 90 0.51 12.89 -13.48
N ASN A 91 0.89 13.54 -12.38
CA ASN A 91 0.76 14.99 -12.26
C ASN A 91 1.88 15.74 -13.01
N ASN A 92 3.10 15.22 -12.99
CA ASN A 92 4.22 15.84 -13.70
C ASN A 92 4.34 15.38 -15.16
N ASN A 93 3.57 14.36 -15.56
CA ASN A 93 3.57 13.80 -16.91
C ASN A 93 4.99 13.35 -17.34
N ASP A 94 5.72 12.73 -16.41
CA ASP A 94 7.06 12.18 -16.59
C ASP A 94 7.23 10.81 -15.92
N ILE A 95 8.35 10.14 -16.19
CA ILE A 95 8.72 8.86 -15.57
C ILE A 95 9.98 9.10 -14.76
N ARG A 96 9.94 8.73 -13.47
CA ARG A 96 11.04 9.00 -12.52
C ARG A 96 11.71 7.72 -12.06
N THR A 97 13.01 7.80 -11.79
CA THR A 97 13.77 6.67 -11.25
C THR A 97 13.19 6.21 -9.92
N GLU A 98 12.69 7.15 -9.13
CA GLU A 98 11.96 6.90 -7.89
C GLU A 98 10.77 5.97 -8.11
N GLY A 99 9.81 6.36 -8.96
CA GLY A 99 8.62 5.57 -9.25
C GLY A 99 8.94 4.19 -9.83
N ILE A 100 9.91 4.12 -10.75
CA ILE A 100 10.38 2.84 -11.30
C ILE A 100 10.96 1.94 -10.20
N SER A 101 11.82 2.48 -9.33
CA SER A 101 12.43 1.71 -8.24
C SER A 101 11.40 1.25 -7.21
N TYR A 102 10.35 2.04 -6.95
CA TYR A 102 9.23 1.66 -6.11
C TYR A 102 8.41 0.54 -6.74
N GLY A 103 8.08 0.65 -8.04
CA GLY A 103 7.39 -0.41 -8.77
C GLY A 103 8.18 -1.72 -8.77
N MET A 104 9.49 -1.66 -8.95
CA MET A 104 10.39 -2.84 -8.84
C MET A 104 10.38 -3.43 -7.42
N MET A 105 10.40 -2.61 -6.37
CA MET A 105 10.30 -3.09 -5.00
C MET A 105 8.95 -3.75 -4.71
N ILE A 106 7.84 -3.14 -5.14
CA ILE A 106 6.50 -3.70 -4.97
C ILE A 106 6.41 -5.06 -5.69
N THR A 107 6.82 -5.12 -6.95
CA THR A 107 6.69 -6.33 -7.77
C THR A 107 7.55 -7.48 -7.28
N VAL A 108 8.77 -7.23 -6.76
CA VAL A 108 9.57 -8.31 -6.16
C VAL A 108 8.98 -8.80 -4.83
N GLN A 109 8.43 -7.91 -3.99
CA GLN A 109 7.77 -8.30 -2.73
C GLN A 109 6.48 -9.09 -2.96
N MET A 110 5.84 -8.92 -4.13
CA MET A 110 4.60 -9.60 -4.51
C MET A 110 4.78 -10.78 -5.48
N ASP A 111 6.03 -11.21 -5.72
CA ASP A 111 6.39 -12.28 -6.66
C ASP A 111 5.85 -12.06 -8.10
N LYS A 112 5.91 -10.81 -8.57
CA LYS A 112 5.43 -10.36 -9.88
C LYS A 112 6.59 -10.17 -10.86
N LYS A 113 7.22 -11.29 -11.23
CA LYS A 113 8.45 -11.28 -12.03
C LYS A 113 8.29 -10.60 -13.39
N ALA A 114 7.17 -10.80 -14.09
CA ALA A 114 6.97 -10.23 -15.42
C ALA A 114 6.92 -8.69 -15.37
N GLU A 115 6.20 -8.13 -14.40
CA GLU A 115 6.10 -6.71 -14.16
C GLU A 115 7.45 -6.12 -13.72
N PHE A 116 8.18 -6.82 -12.84
CA PHE A 116 9.54 -6.45 -12.44
C PHE A 116 10.47 -6.36 -13.65
N ASP A 117 10.51 -7.40 -14.49
CA ASP A 117 11.40 -7.48 -15.65
C ASP A 117 11.10 -6.35 -16.64
N ARG A 118 9.82 -6.02 -16.87
CA ARG A 118 9.39 -4.93 -17.75
C ARG A 118 9.82 -3.56 -17.24
N LEU A 119 9.66 -3.29 -15.94
CA LEU A 119 10.09 -2.04 -15.30
C LEU A 119 11.61 -1.90 -15.36
N TRP A 120 12.34 -2.98 -15.04
CA TRP A 120 13.79 -2.99 -15.13
C TRP A 120 14.29 -2.76 -16.56
N LYS A 121 13.63 -3.39 -17.55
CA LYS A 121 13.98 -3.22 -18.95
C LYS A 121 13.80 -1.77 -19.41
N TRP A 122 12.72 -1.10 -19.02
CA TRP A 122 12.55 0.34 -19.26
C TRP A 122 13.70 1.15 -18.65
N ALA A 123 13.95 0.95 -17.35
CA ALA A 123 14.99 1.67 -16.61
C ALA A 123 16.36 1.53 -17.29
N TYR A 124 16.74 0.31 -17.64
CA TYR A 124 18.03 0.02 -18.25
C TYR A 124 18.14 0.52 -19.70
N THR A 125 17.03 0.56 -20.43
CA THR A 125 17.01 0.97 -21.83
C THR A 125 17.02 2.50 -21.97
N HIS A 126 16.17 3.19 -21.23
CA HIS A 126 15.90 4.62 -21.42
C HIS A 126 16.62 5.51 -20.39
N MET A 127 16.88 4.99 -19.19
CA MET A 127 17.37 5.83 -18.09
C MET A 127 18.85 5.62 -17.77
N TYR A 128 19.40 4.44 -18.04
CA TYR A 128 20.78 4.10 -17.68
C TYR A 128 21.85 4.77 -18.55
N HIS A 129 22.78 5.49 -17.93
CA HIS A 129 23.94 6.06 -18.59
C HIS A 129 25.06 5.02 -18.77
N LYS A 130 25.26 4.56 -20.01
CA LYS A 130 26.33 3.60 -20.37
C LYS A 130 27.72 4.23 -20.40
N GLU A 131 27.80 5.53 -20.66
CA GLU A 131 29.03 6.30 -20.90
C GLU A 131 28.91 7.73 -20.36
N GLY A 132 30.03 8.49 -20.40
CA GLY A 132 30.08 9.88 -19.97
C GLY A 132 30.22 10.09 -18.46
N PRO A 133 30.11 11.34 -17.97
CA PRO A 133 30.32 11.69 -16.55
C PRO A 133 29.36 11.00 -15.58
N TRP A 134 28.18 10.62 -16.07
CA TRP A 134 27.14 9.95 -15.28
C TRP A 134 27.11 8.44 -15.47
N LYS A 135 28.15 7.86 -16.10
CA LYS A 135 28.23 6.41 -16.34
C LYS A 135 27.94 5.63 -15.06
N GLY A 136 27.02 4.68 -15.15
CA GLY A 136 26.60 3.85 -14.02
C GLY A 136 25.40 4.39 -13.24
N TYR A 137 24.98 5.63 -13.48
CA TYR A 137 23.75 6.20 -12.92
C TYR A 137 22.58 6.10 -13.89
N PHE A 138 21.39 6.33 -13.36
CA PHE A 138 20.15 6.48 -14.11
C PHE A 138 19.76 7.96 -14.15
N CYS A 139 19.36 8.50 -15.31
CA CYS A 139 18.81 9.86 -15.39
C CYS A 139 17.53 9.90 -14.53
N TRP A 140 17.38 10.92 -13.68
CA TRP A 140 16.36 10.89 -12.64
C TRP A 140 14.92 10.97 -13.18
N HIS A 141 14.73 11.45 -14.42
CA HIS A 141 13.46 11.42 -15.12
C HIS A 141 13.59 11.34 -16.65
N THR A 142 12.51 10.89 -17.30
CA THR A 142 12.32 10.82 -18.76
C THR A 142 10.90 11.24 -19.13
N ARG A 143 10.63 11.53 -20.41
CA ARG A 143 9.26 11.71 -20.90
C ARG A 143 8.59 10.34 -21.06
N LEU A 144 7.26 10.33 -21.24
CA LEU A 144 6.50 9.09 -21.43
C LEU A 144 6.91 8.30 -22.71
N ASP A 145 7.47 8.98 -23.71
CA ASP A 145 7.98 8.37 -24.93
C ASP A 145 9.44 7.85 -24.83
N GLY A 146 10.03 7.93 -23.62
CA GLY A 146 11.37 7.42 -23.31
C GLY A 146 12.50 8.30 -23.84
#